data_AF-A0A9P7C2T6-F1
#
_entry.id   AF-A0A9P7C2T6-F1
#
_cell.length_a   1.000
_cell.length_b   1.000
_cell.length_c   1.000
_cell.angle_alpha   90.00
_cell.angle_beta   90.00
_cell.angle_gamma   90.00
#
_symmetry.space_group_name_H-M   'P 1'
#
loop_
_entity.id
_entity.type
_entity.pdbx_description
1 polymer ?
#
loop_
_entity_poly.entity_id
_entity_poly.type
_entity_poly.pdbx_seq_one_letter_code
_entity_poly.pdbx_strand_id
1 'polypeptide(L)'
;MLNPSDSLVDWVLKTVPTMGAGWCPPGMLGIGVGGTAEKAMLMAKQSLMEDIDMYELLARGPQNKLEELRIELYEKVHALAPSRRTRLPSPSR
;
A
#
# COMPACT_ATOMS: atom_id res chain seq x y z
N MET A 1 12.88 11.71 -0.71
CA MET A 1 13.97 10.72 -0.77
C MET A 1 14.02 10.04 0.59
N LEU A 2 14.04 8.71 0.63
CA LEU A 2 14.11 7.94 1.88
C LEU A 2 15.58 7.66 2.24
N ASN A 3 15.94 7.78 3.51
CA ASN A 3 17.21 7.27 4.01
C ASN A 3 17.10 5.76 4.27
N PRO A 4 18.23 5.01 4.27
CA PRO A 4 18.21 3.57 4.53
C PRO A 4 17.60 3.16 5.88
N SER A 5 17.60 4.08 6.86
CA SER A 5 17.06 3.85 8.20
C SER A 5 15.59 4.24 8.33
N ASP A 6 15.00 4.87 7.32
CA ASP A 6 13.62 5.34 7.37
C ASP A 6 12.65 4.17 7.15
N SER A 7 11.55 4.17 7.90
CA SER A 7 10.44 3.23 7.68
C SER A 7 9.67 3.62 6.42
N LEU A 8 9.63 2.71 5.44
CA LEU A 8 8.83 2.88 4.23
C LEU A 8 7.35 3.09 4.58
N VAL A 9 6.83 2.31 5.54
CA VAL A 9 5.43 2.37 5.97
C VAL A 9 5.11 3.75 6.51
N ASP A 10 5.93 4.28 7.42
CA ASP A 10 5.68 5.59 8.03
C ASP A 10 5.75 6.72 7.00
N TRP A 11 6.65 6.60 6.03
CA TRP A 11 6.73 7.55 4.93
C TRP A 11 5.49 7.51 4.04
N VAL A 12 4.96 6.31 3.72
CA VAL A 12 3.70 6.18 2.96
C VAL A 12 2.55 6.82 3.72
N LEU A 13 2.40 6.53 5.02
CA LEU A 13 1.31 7.09 5.84
C LEU A 13 1.38 8.61 5.99
N LYS A 14 2.58 9.20 5.96
CA LYS A 14 2.76 10.65 5.95
C LYS A 14 2.48 11.26 4.58
N THR A 15 2.79 10.54 3.51
CA THR A 15 2.71 11.04 2.13
C THR A 15 1.29 10.97 1.58
N VAL A 16 0.59 9.87 1.80
CA VAL A 16 -0.77 9.63 1.26
C VAL A 16 -1.75 10.77 1.59
N PRO A 17 -1.85 11.30 2.82
CA PRO A 17 -2.74 12.41 3.14
C PRO A 17 -2.42 13.72 2.39
N THR A 18 -1.15 13.93 2.01
CA THR A 18 -0.72 15.14 1.28
C THR A 18 -1.14 15.14 -0.18
N MET A 19 -1.57 13.99 -0.73
CA MET A 19 -2.07 13.87 -2.09
C MET A 19 -3.46 14.50 -2.27
N GLY A 20 -4.10 14.92 -1.17
CA GLY A 20 -5.39 15.62 -1.16
C GLY A 20 -6.54 14.75 -1.67
N ALA A 21 -7.62 15.40 -2.11
CA ALA A 21 -8.82 14.74 -2.62
C ALA A 21 -8.59 13.88 -3.89
N GLY A 22 -7.40 13.95 -4.49
CA GLY A 22 -7.01 13.11 -5.63
C GLY A 22 -6.73 11.66 -5.25
N TRP A 23 -6.48 11.37 -3.97
CA TRP A 23 -6.35 10.02 -3.43
C TRP A 23 -7.60 9.64 -2.64
N CYS A 24 -8.72 9.44 -3.35
CA CYS A 24 -9.96 8.96 -2.72
C CYS A 24 -10.04 7.43 -2.87
N PRO A 25 -10.02 6.65 -1.77
CA PRO A 25 -10.23 5.21 -1.88
C PRO A 25 -11.67 4.91 -2.35
N PRO A 26 -11.86 3.94 -3.26
CA PRO A 26 -10.89 2.92 -3.66
C PRO A 26 -9.92 3.35 -4.78
N GLY A 27 -8.62 3.16 -4.57
CA GLY A 27 -7.55 3.47 -5.54
C GLY A 27 -6.38 2.49 -5.45
N MET A 28 -5.59 2.39 -6.52
CA MET A 28 -4.40 1.54 -6.57
C MET A 28 -3.14 2.35 -6.22
N LEU A 29 -2.31 1.83 -5.32
CA LEU A 29 -1.04 2.45 -4.91
C LEU A 29 0.14 1.66 -5.46
N GLY A 30 0.87 2.23 -6.43
CA GLY A 30 2.12 1.68 -6.92
C GLY A 30 3.30 2.27 -6.16
N ILE A 31 4.11 1.42 -5.52
CA ILE A 31 5.31 1.84 -4.78
C ILE A 31 6.53 1.17 -5.41
N GLY A 32 7.52 1.97 -5.80
CA GLY A 32 8.81 1.50 -6.29
C GLY A 32 9.92 1.92 -5.36
N VAL A 33 10.75 0.96 -4.92
CA VAL A 33 11.85 1.20 -3.96
C VAL A 33 13.17 0.74 -4.56
N GLY A 34 14.18 1.60 -4.50
CA GLY A 34 15.54 1.32 -4.96
C GLY A 34 15.87 1.82 -6.36
N GLY A 35 17.17 1.79 -6.70
CA GLY A 35 17.68 2.34 -7.96
C GLY A 35 17.71 3.87 -8.00
N THR A 36 17.71 4.43 -9.20
CA THR A 36 17.56 5.88 -9.40
C THR A 36 16.09 6.29 -9.26
N ALA A 37 15.82 7.59 -9.17
CA ALA A 37 14.45 8.10 -9.10
C ALA A 37 13.61 7.65 -10.30
N GLU A 38 14.17 7.66 -11.50
CA GLU A 38 13.50 7.25 -12.74
C GLU A 38 13.17 5.76 -12.71
N LYS A 39 14.12 4.93 -12.23
CA LYS A 39 13.91 3.49 -12.10
C LYS A 39 12.83 3.18 -11.07
N ALA A 40 12.85 3.84 -9.91
CA ALA A 40 11.85 3.68 -8.87
C ALA A 40 10.45 4.04 -9.39
N MET A 41 10.32 5.15 -10.12
CA MET A 41 9.06 5.57 -10.73
C MET A 41 8.57 4.58 -11.81
N LEU A 42 9.49 4.04 -12.62
CA LEU A 42 9.14 3.01 -13.60
C LEU A 42 8.62 1.74 -12.93
N MET A 43 9.30 1.26 -11.88
CA MET A 43 8.86 0.10 -11.10
C MET A 43 7.50 0.33 -10.44
N ALA A 44 7.29 1.53 -9.87
CA ALA A 44 6.00 1.92 -9.29
C ALA A 44 4.88 1.91 -10.34
N LYS A 45 5.17 2.33 -11.57
CA LYS A 45 4.21 2.29 -12.67
C LYS A 45 3.95 0.87 -13.17
N GLN A 46 4.98 0.02 -13.19
CA GLN A 46 4.88 -1.38 -13.59
C GLN A 46 4.04 -2.19 -12.60
N SER A 47 4.19 -1.96 -11.28
CA SER A 47 3.40 -2.66 -10.28
C SER A 47 1.90 -2.36 -10.35
N LEU A 48 1.51 -1.22 -10.93
CA LEU A 48 0.10 -0.92 -11.22
C LEU A 48 -0.50 -1.75 -12.36
N MET A 49 0.32 -2.49 -13.11
CA MET A 49 -0.11 -3.37 -14.19
C MET A 49 -0.21 -4.84 -13.74
N GLU A 50 0.16 -5.15 -12.49
CA GLU A 50 0.00 -6.47 -11.91
C GLU A 50 -1.46 -6.77 -11.56
N ASP A 51 -1.77 -8.05 -11.39
CA ASP A 51 -3.11 -8.48 -11.02
C ASP A 51 -3.51 -7.97 -9.63
N ILE A 52 -4.77 -7.60 -9.48
CA ILE A 52 -5.33 -7.12 -8.21
C ILE A 52 -5.68 -8.34 -7.34
N ASP A 53 -4.70 -8.83 -6.58
CA ASP A 53 -4.76 -10.07 -5.80
C ASP A 53 -4.93 -9.87 -4.27
N MET A 54 -5.17 -8.64 -3.82
CA MET A 54 -5.14 -8.30 -2.38
C MET A 54 -6.13 -9.11 -1.53
N TYR A 55 -7.34 -9.38 -2.02
CA TYR A 55 -8.33 -10.16 -1.29
C TYR A 55 -7.92 -11.62 -1.12
N GLU A 56 -7.31 -12.20 -2.15
CA GLU A 56 -6.76 -13.55 -2.08
C GLU A 56 -5.57 -13.60 -1.13
N LEU A 57 -4.70 -12.58 -1.18
CA LEU A 57 -3.58 -12.43 -0.26
C LEU A 57 -4.03 -12.35 1.20
N LEU A 58 -5.09 -11.58 1.51
CA LEU A 58 -5.67 -11.51 2.86
C LEU A 58 -6.27 -12.85 3.30
N ALA A 59 -6.90 -13.59 2.40
CA ALA A 59 -7.51 -14.89 2.71
C ALA A 59 -6.47 -15.99 2.95
N ARG A 60 -5.40 -16.04 2.14
CA ARG A 60 -4.35 -17.06 2.24
C ARG A 60 -3.26 -16.72 3.27
N GLY A 61 -3.10 -15.44 3.59
CA GLY A 61 -2.02 -14.93 4.45
C GLY A 61 -0.68 -14.73 3.73
N PRO A 62 0.21 -13.90 4.28
CA PRO A 62 1.49 -13.60 3.67
C PRO A 62 2.47 -14.78 3.81
N GLN A 63 3.28 -15.00 2.79
CA GLN A 63 4.32 -16.04 2.74
C GLN A 63 5.74 -15.45 2.79
N ASN A 64 5.87 -14.14 2.65
CA ASN A 64 7.14 -13.44 2.62
C ASN A 64 7.00 -11.99 3.11
N LYS A 65 8.13 -11.35 3.39
CA LYS A 65 8.18 -9.97 3.91
C LYS A 65 7.53 -8.94 2.98
N LEU A 66 7.56 -9.16 1.67
CA LEU A 66 6.92 -8.25 0.72
C LEU A 66 5.40 -8.33 0.84
N GLU A 67 4.85 -9.53 0.97
CA GLU A 67 3.43 -9.75 1.22
C GLU A 67 2.98 -9.23 2.58
N GLU A 68 3.79 -9.42 3.63
CA GLU A 68 3.56 -8.80 4.94
C GLU A 68 3.45 -7.27 4.82
N LEU A 69 4.39 -6.65 4.12
CA LEU A 69 4.39 -5.21 3.86
C LEU A 69 3.17 -4.76 3.04
N ARG A 70 2.75 -5.53 2.02
CA ARG A 70 1.56 -5.23 1.21
C ARG A 70 0.31 -5.21 2.09
N ILE A 71 0.15 -6.20 2.96
CA ILE A 71 -0.98 -6.28 3.91
C ILE A 71 -0.91 -5.13 4.92
N GLU A 72 0.24 -4.87 5.53
CA GLU A 72 0.42 -3.80 6.50
C GLU A 72 0.06 -2.42 5.91
N LEU A 73 0.54 -2.13 4.70
CA LEU A 73 0.22 -0.90 3.98
C LEU A 73 -1.27 -0.83 3.63
N TYR A 74 -1.86 -1.93 3.16
CA TYR A 74 -3.28 -2.00 2.86
C TYR A 74 -4.09 -1.62 4.10
N GLU A 75 -3.89 -2.27 5.25
CA GLU A 75 -4.65 -2.01 6.46
C GLU A 75 -4.46 -0.57 6.97
N LYS A 76 -3.21 -0.12 7.07
CA LYS A 76 -2.90 1.20 7.63
C LYS A 76 -3.37 2.34 6.72
N VAL A 77 -3.26 2.21 5.40
CA VAL A 77 -3.77 3.23 4.46
C VAL A 77 -5.30 3.29 4.49
N HIS A 78 -5.98 2.15 4.58
CA HIS A 78 -7.44 2.13 4.73
C HIS A 78 -7.90 2.78 6.04
N ALA A 79 -7.12 2.64 7.13
CA ALA A 79 -7.40 3.30 8.39
C ALA A 79 -7.25 4.84 8.35
N LEU A 80 -6.50 5.38 7.39
CA LEU A 80 -6.31 6.84 7.23
C LEU A 80 -7.45 7.53 6.47
N ALA A 81 -8.28 6.80 5.72
CA ALA A 81 -9.26 7.38 4.82
C ALA A 81 -10.41 8.10 5.59
N PRO A 82 -10.77 9.36 5.25
CA PRO A 82 -11.75 10.15 5.99
C PRO A 82 -13.22 9.72 5.78
N SER A 83 -13.50 8.48 5.35
CA SER A 83 -14.88 8.03 5.14
C SER A 83 -15.08 6.54 5.39
N ARG A 84 -15.76 6.28 6.52
CA ARG A 84 -16.44 5.05 6.95
C ARG A 84 -15.53 3.87 7.32
N ARG A 85 -15.72 3.43 8.56
CA ARG A 85 -15.52 2.05 9.04
C ARG A 85 -16.10 1.04 8.02
N THR A 86 -15.38 0.72 6.96
CA THR A 86 -15.48 -0.62 6.38
C THR A 86 -14.76 -1.51 7.37
N ARG A 87 -15.53 -2.02 8.34
CA ARG A 87 -15.17 -3.29 8.96
C ARG A 87 -14.91 -4.24 7.81
N LEU A 88 -13.66 -4.62 7.60
CA LEU A 88 -13.36 -5.87 6.90
C LEU A 88 -14.32 -6.92 7.46
N PRO A 89 -14.98 -7.74 6.63
CA PRO A 89 -15.74 -8.85 7.17
C PRO A 89 -14.77 -9.66 8.04
N SER A 90 -15.00 -9.65 9.36
CA SER A 90 -14.34 -10.58 10.26
C SER A 90 -14.50 -11.96 9.63
N PRO A 91 -13.44 -12.78 9.51
CA PRO A 91 -13.62 -14.18 9.19
C PRO A 91 -14.61 -14.72 10.24
N SER A 92 -15.67 -15.33 9.74
CA SER A 92 -16.83 -15.86 10.44
C SER A 92 -16.53 -16.47 11.82
N ARG A 93 -17.32 -16.07 12.81
CA ARG A 93 -17.91 -17.02 13.76
C ARG A 93 -19.25 -17.50 13.20
#